data_AF-A0A134BFL1-F1
#
_entry.id   AF-A0A134BFL1-F1
#
_cell.length_a   1.000
_cell.length_b   1.000
_cell.length_c   1.000
_cell.angle_alpha   90.00
_cell.angle_beta   90.00
_cell.angle_gamma   90.00
#
_symmetry.space_group_name_H-M   'P 1'
#
loop_
_entity.id
_entity.type
_entity.pdbx_description
1 polymer ?
#
loop_
_entity_poly.entity_id
_entity_poly.type
_entity_poly.pdbx_seq_one_letter_code
_entity_poly.pdbx_strand_id
1 'polypeptide(L)' 'MTEREINKLAELISSKMLKANDRFMDRKAAAKYLCLSVSSLKQNKKIPCFKKDGKVFYRQSELYNYMMTR' A
#
# COMPACT_ATOMS: atom_id res chain seq x y z
N MET A 1 -30.49 -13.28 -9.04
CA MET A 1 -29.05 -13.00 -8.84
C MET A 1 -28.27 -13.87 -9.81
N THR A 2 -27.72 -13.28 -10.86
CA THR A 2 -26.86 -13.97 -11.84
C THR A 2 -25.43 -14.06 -11.34
N GLU A 3 -24.69 -15.14 -11.64
CA GLU A 3 -23.30 -15.37 -11.23
C GLU A 3 -22.34 -14.20 -11.51
N ARG A 4 -22.63 -13.39 -12.54
CA ARG A 4 -21.87 -12.15 -12.84
C ARG A 4 -21.90 -11.11 -11.73
N GLU A 5 -23.00 -11.02 -10.98
CA GLU A 5 -23.11 -10.09 -9.85
C GLU A 5 -22.35 -10.59 -8.62
N ILE A 6 -22.32 -11.91 -8.41
CA ILE A 6 -21.55 -12.55 -7.34
C ILE A 6 -20.05 -12.31 -7.57
N ASN A 7 -19.58 -12.45 -8.81
CA ASN A 7 -18.17 -12.20 -9.15
C ASN A 7 -17.77 -10.72 -8.98
N LYS A 8 -18.63 -9.77 -9.39
CA LYS A 8 -18.38 -8.33 -9.14
C LYS A 8 -18.35 -8.00 -7.65
N LEU A 9 -19.24 -8.60 -6.86
CA LEU A 9 -19.25 -8.42 -5.41
C LEU A 9 -18.00 -9.03 -4.76
N ALA A 10 -17.54 -10.19 -5.22
CA ALA A 10 -16.31 -10.81 -4.75
C ALA A 10 -15.07 -9.94 -5.06
N GLU A 11 -14.97 -9.34 -6.24
CA GLU A 11 -13.89 -8.39 -6.57
C GLU A 11 -13.92 -7.14 -5.70
N LEU A 12 -15.11 -6.58 -5.45
CA LEU A 12 -15.28 -5.42 -4.58
C LEU A 12 -14.95 -5.74 -3.12
N ILE A 13 -15.32 -6.93 -2.63
CA ILE A 13 -15.01 -7.39 -1.28
C ILE A 13 -13.51 -7.64 -1.14
N SER A 14 -12.86 -8.34 -2.08
CA SER A 14 -11.41 -8.54 -2.09
C SER A 14 -10.65 -7.21 -2.09
N SER A 15 -11.08 -6.26 -2.91
CA SER A 15 -10.47 -4.92 -2.98
C SER A 15 -10.67 -4.10 -1.70
N LYS A 16 -11.80 -4.28 -1.00
CA LYS A 16 -12.07 -3.62 0.30
C LYS A 16 -11.38 -4.33 1.48
N MET A 17 -11.30 -5.65 1.46
CA MET A 17 -10.62 -6.48 2.47
C MET A 17 -9.12 -6.21 2.49
N LEU A 18 -8.49 -6.07 1.31
CA LEU A 18 -7.09 -5.64 1.18
C LEU A 18 -6.84 -4.26 1.81
N LYS A 19 -7.82 -3.35 1.72
CA LYS A 19 -7.73 -2.01 2.33
C LYS A 19 -7.99 -2.01 3.84
N ALA A 20 -8.81 -2.94 4.35
CA ALA A 20 -9.21 -2.99 5.76
C ALA A 20 -8.11 -3.54 6.68
N ASN A 21 -7.25 -4.44 6.17
CA ASN A 21 -6.10 -4.99 6.90
C ASN A 21 -4.76 -4.36 6.50
N ASP A 22 -4.80 -3.18 5.87
CA ASP A 22 -3.62 -2.55 5.33
C ASP A 22 -2.71 -2.05 6.46
N ARG A 23 -1.51 -2.63 6.55
CA ARG A 23 -0.56 -2.31 7.61
C ARG A 23 0.09 -0.98 7.32
N PHE A 24 0.01 -0.07 8.28
CA PHE A 24 0.72 1.20 8.21
C PHE A 24 2.14 1.05 8.73
N MET A 25 3.10 1.49 7.92
CA MET A 25 4.51 1.46 8.22
C MET A 25 5.04 2.89 8.35
N ASP A 26 5.88 3.12 9.35
CA ASP A 26 6.68 4.33 9.43
C ASP A 26 7.82 4.31 8.40
N ARG A 27 8.51 5.43 8.26
CA ARG A 27 9.56 5.59 7.25
C ARG A 27 10.69 4.56 7.37
N LYS A 28 11.05 4.12 8.57
CA LYS A 28 12.12 3.12 8.76
C LYS A 28 11.64 1.74 8.35
N ALA A 29 10.42 1.37 8.76
CA ALA A 29 9.80 0.10 8.37
C ALA A 29 9.61 0.00 6.85
N ALA A 30 9.12 1.06 6.21
CA ALA A 30 8.93 1.11 4.76
C ALA A 30 10.26 0.98 3.97
N ALA A 31 11.32 1.66 4.43
CA ALA A 31 12.65 1.56 3.84
C ALA A 31 13.20 0.13 3.95
N LYS A 32 13.04 -0.51 5.12
CA LYS A 32 13.42 -1.92 5.33
C LYS A 32 12.61 -2.86 4.44
N TYR A 33 11.31 -2.62 4.28
CA TYR A 33 10.42 -3.43 3.45
C TYR A 33 10.84 -3.41 1.97
N LEU A 34 11.20 -2.24 1.44
CA LEU A 34 11.65 -2.08 0.06
C LEU A 34 13.13 -2.39 -0.17
N CYS A 35 13.88 -2.80 0.87
CA CYS A 35 15.34 -2.94 0.84
C CYS A 35 16.06 -1.67 0.31
N LEU A 36 15.57 -0.49 0.71
CA LEU A 36 16.13 0.81 0.32
C LEU A 36 16.68 1.56 1.54
N SER A 37 17.61 2.48 1.31
CA SER A 37 17.97 3.45 2.34
C SER A 37 16.82 4.41 2.60
N VAL A 38 16.70 4.93 3.83
CA VAL A 38 15.69 5.95 4.19
C VAL A 38 15.85 7.20 3.32
N SER A 39 17.09 7.56 2.95
CA SER A 39 17.38 8.69 2.06
C SER A 39 16.84 8.44 0.65
N SER A 40 17.08 7.25 0.09
CA SER A 40 16.55 6.85 -1.22
C SER A 40 15.02 6.82 -1.24
N LEU A 41 14.41 6.29 -0.17
CA LEU A 41 12.95 6.31 0.02
C LEU A 41 12.40 7.75 0.04
N LYS A 42 13.09 8.67 0.72
CA LYS A 42 12.68 10.09 0.82
C LYS A 42 12.83 10.84 -0.51
N GLN A 43 13.87 10.53 -1.28
CA GLN A 43 14.10 11.15 -2.59
C GLN A 43 13.13 10.63 -3.66
N ASN A 44 12.65 9.39 -3.51
CA ASN A 44 11.76 8.78 -4.48
C ASN A 44 10.31 9.22 -4.31
N LYS A 45 9.92 10.27 -5.04
CA LYS A 45 8.55 10.82 -5.06
C LYS A 45 7.50 9.87 -5.67
N LYS A 46 7.91 8.77 -6.31
CA LYS A 46 6.98 7.78 -6.89
C LYS A 46 6.43 6.80 -5.85
N ILE A 47 7.05 6.71 -4.68
CA ILE A 47 6.59 5.80 -3.62
C ILE A 47 5.38 6.43 -2.92
N PRO A 48 4.21 5.76 -2.91
CA PRO A 48 3.02 6.29 -2.25
C PRO A 48 3.27 6.49 -0.76
N CYS A 49 2.94 7.67 -0.26
CA CYS A 49 3.02 7.98 1.16
C CYS A 49 1.93 8.97 1.53
N PHE A 50 1.52 8.94 2.79
CA PHE A 50 0.53 9.87 3.30
C PHE A 50 0.99 10.44 4.64
N LYS A 51 0.53 11.65 4.95
CA LYS A 51 0.79 12.31 6.23
C LYS A 51 -0.41 12.15 7.14
N LYS A 52 -0.16 11.74 8.37
CA LYS A 52 -1.16 11.65 9.44
C LYS A 52 -0.52 12.15 10.73
N ASP A 53 -1.15 13.11 11.40
CA ASP A 53 -0.64 13.72 12.65
C ASP A 53 0.82 14.22 12.56
N GLY A 54 1.16 14.86 11.43
CA GLY A 54 2.52 15.38 11.18
C GLY A 54 3.59 14.31 10.88
N LYS A 55 3.25 13.02 10.97
CA LYS A 55 4.13 11.90 10.65
C LYS A 55 3.83 11.36 9.26
N VAL A 56 4.87 10.88 8.56
CA VAL A 56 4.73 10.24 7.25
C VAL A 56 4.63 8.74 7.45
N PHE A 57 3.57 8.17 6.87
CA PHE A 57 3.28 6.75 6.87
C PHE A 57 3.18 6.23 5.44
N TYR A 58 3.38 4.93 5.33
CA TYR A 58 3.34 4.17 4.09
C TYR A 58 2.39 3.00 4.28
N ARG A 59 1.54 2.72 3.29
CA ARG A 59 0.69 1.53 3.32
C ARG A 59 1.45 0.35 2.75
N GLN A 60 1.44 -0.78 3.44
CA GLN A 60 2.12 -1.97 2.96
C GLN A 60 1.60 -2.41 1.59
N SER A 61 0.28 -2.34 1.35
CA SER A 61 -0.30 -2.69 0.04
C SER A 61 0.22 -1.79 -1.09
N GLU A 62 0.38 -0.49 -0.84
CA GLU A 62 0.90 0.47 -1.82
C GLU A 62 2.38 0.23 -2.12
N LEU A 63 3.18 -0.09 -1.10
CA LEU A 63 4.58 -0.48 -1.28
C LEU A 63 4.70 -1.76 -2.11
N TYR A 64 3.85 -2.75 -1.83
CA TYR A 64 3.80 -4.00 -2.60
C TYR A 64 3.42 -3.75 -4.07
N ASN A 65 2.37 -2.95 -4.31
CA ASN A 65 1.96 -2.59 -5.67
C ASN A 65 3.08 -1.87 -6.42
N TYR A 66 3.79 -0.94 -5.76
CA TYR A 66 4.95 -0.25 -6.33
C TYR A 66 6.08 -1.23 -6.69
N MET A 67 6.30 -2.30 -5.91
CA MET A 67 7.27 -3.34 -6.27
C MET A 67 6.82 -4.17 -7.48
N MET A 68 5.52 -4.44 -7.61
CA MET A 68 4.95 -5.25 -8.69
C MET A 68 4.82 -4.49 -10.02
N THR A 69 4.79 -3.16 -10.01
CA THR A 69 4.72 -2.31 -11.22
C THR A 69 6.08 -1.78 -11.69
N ARG A 70 7.18 -2.22 -11.07
CA ARG A 70 8.55 -1.79 -11.38
C ARG A 70 9.23 -2.74 -12.36
#